data_AF-A0A166M6V5-F1
#
_entry.id   AF-A0A166M6V5-F1
#
_cell.length_a   1.000
_cell.length_b   1.000
_cell.length_c   1.000
_cell.angle_alpha   90.00
_cell.angle_beta   90.00
_cell.angle_gamma   90.00
#
_symmetry.space_group_name_H-M   'P 1'
#
loop_
_entity.id
_entity.type
_entity.pdbx_description
1 polymer ?
#
loop_
_entity_poly.entity_id
_entity_poly.type
_entity_poly.pdbx_seq_one_letter_code
_entity_poly.pdbx_strand_id
1 'polypeptide(L)'
;ATSTSRTMESESLRILEFRGNHLDVLWRDGDNRYLKFFKNLLNLEELDISENSLTYLPSEVFDGMPPNLKTLSLVKNGLKSFNWERLQHLKTLETLDLSYNELKTVPDRLYNCS
;
A
#
# COMPACT_ATOMS: atom_id res chain seq x y z
N ALA A 1 -27.50 2.28 -11.42
CA ALA A 1 -26.85 1.93 -10.13
C ALA A 1 -25.50 1.31 -10.44
N THR A 2 -24.43 2.10 -10.51
CA THR A 2 -23.08 1.56 -10.67
C THR A 2 -22.65 0.99 -9.33
N SER A 3 -22.67 -0.34 -9.21
CA SER A 3 -22.10 -1.06 -8.08
C SER A 3 -20.59 -0.92 -8.14
N THR A 4 -20.04 0.19 -7.63
CA THR A 4 -18.58 0.30 -7.42
C THR A 4 -18.26 -0.50 -6.17
N SER A 5 -17.78 -1.73 -6.36
CA SER A 5 -17.22 -2.52 -5.27
C SER A 5 -16.13 -1.71 -4.57
N ARG A 6 -16.15 -1.72 -3.24
CA ARG A 6 -15.18 -0.98 -2.41
C ARG A 6 -14.01 -1.85 -1.95
N THR A 7 -14.03 -3.12 -2.33
CA THR A 7 -13.03 -4.14 -1.98
C THR A 7 -12.81 -5.08 -3.16
N MET A 8 -11.57 -5.57 -3.28
CA MET A 8 -11.20 -6.73 -4.07
C MET A 8 -11.10 -7.94 -3.15
N GLU A 9 -11.58 -9.08 -3.62
CA GLU A 9 -11.62 -10.31 -2.83
C GLU A 9 -11.04 -11.45 -3.67
N SER A 10 -10.16 -12.24 -3.05
CA SER A 10 -9.64 -13.46 -3.65
C SER A 10 -9.03 -14.35 -2.58
N GLU A 11 -9.29 -15.65 -2.70
CA GLU A 11 -8.67 -16.69 -1.87
C GLU A 11 -7.50 -17.38 -2.58
N SER A 12 -7.18 -17.02 -3.82
CA SER A 12 -6.16 -17.72 -4.61
C SER A 12 -5.08 -16.80 -5.18
N LEU A 13 -5.34 -15.50 -5.29
CA LEU A 13 -4.40 -14.56 -5.88
C LEU A 13 -3.16 -14.39 -4.99
N ARG A 14 -1.98 -14.60 -5.56
CA ARG A 14 -0.68 -14.45 -4.86
C ARG A 14 0.09 -13.21 -5.29
N ILE A 15 -0.05 -12.81 -6.54
CA ILE A 15 0.65 -11.66 -7.13
C ILE A 15 -0.40 -10.76 -7.79
N LEU A 16 -0.34 -9.46 -7.51
CA LEU A 16 -1.18 -8.46 -8.13
C LEU A 16 -0.33 -7.29 -8.63
N GLU A 17 -0.31 -7.13 -9.94
CA GLU A 17 0.20 -5.92 -10.60
C GLU A 17 -0.95 -4.92 -10.76
N PHE A 18 -0.93 -3.84 -9.99
CA PHE A 18 -1.89 -2.75 -10.04
C PHE A 18 -1.23 -1.41 -10.45
N ARG A 19 -0.14 -1.51 -11.20
CA ARG A 19 0.67 -0.38 -11.67
C ARG A 19 -0.10 0.50 -12.65
N GLY A 20 0.13 1.82 -12.60
CA GLY A 20 -0.43 2.76 -13.57
C GLY A 20 -1.93 3.04 -13.43
N ASN A 21 -2.48 2.89 -12.21
CA ASN A 21 -3.88 3.19 -11.91
C ASN A 21 -4.01 4.51 -11.11
N HIS A 22 -5.22 4.80 -10.62
CA HIS A 22 -5.55 6.03 -9.88
C HIS A 22 -5.85 5.77 -8.41
N LEU A 23 -4.94 5.09 -7.69
CA LEU A 23 -5.09 4.91 -6.24
C LEU A 23 -5.05 6.25 -5.48
N ASP A 24 -4.46 7.31 -6.05
CA ASP A 24 -4.54 8.68 -5.54
C ASP A 24 -5.99 9.18 -5.40
N VAL A 25 -6.87 8.78 -6.32
CA VAL A 25 -8.30 9.11 -6.27
C VAL A 25 -9.02 8.25 -5.24
N LEU A 26 -8.68 6.96 -5.14
CA LEU A 26 -9.30 6.03 -4.19
C LEU A 26 -8.89 6.29 -2.74
N TRP A 27 -7.63 6.71 -2.52
CA TRP A 27 -7.04 7.00 -1.20
C TRP A 27 -6.87 8.50 -0.97
N ARG A 28 -7.72 9.31 -1.59
CA ARG A 28 -7.71 10.75 -1.39
C ARG A 28 -7.95 11.11 0.08
N ASP A 29 -7.33 12.20 0.51
CA ASP A 29 -7.49 12.70 1.87
C ASP A 29 -8.97 12.95 2.22
N GLY A 30 -9.36 12.54 3.43
CA GLY A 30 -10.73 12.59 3.94
C GLY A 30 -11.68 11.50 3.42
N ASP A 31 -11.26 10.62 2.51
CA ASP A 31 -12.09 9.51 2.01
C ASP A 31 -11.60 8.14 2.47
N ASN A 32 -12.32 7.57 3.44
CA ASN A 32 -11.94 6.30 4.04
C ASN A 32 -12.56 5.07 3.35
N ARG A 33 -13.34 5.26 2.28
CA ARG A 33 -14.17 4.19 1.68
C ARG A 33 -13.37 3.07 1.04
N TYR A 34 -12.16 3.35 0.55
CA TYR A 34 -11.33 2.41 -0.20
C TYR A 34 -9.99 2.09 0.50
N LEU A 35 -9.82 2.48 1.77
CA LEU A 35 -8.57 2.18 2.50
C LEU A 35 -8.34 0.67 2.68
N LYS A 36 -9.39 -0.14 2.59
CA LYS A 36 -9.35 -1.60 2.68
C LYS A 36 -9.48 -2.29 1.33
N PHE A 37 -9.20 -1.58 0.23
CA PHE A 37 -9.48 -2.06 -1.12
C PHE A 37 -8.82 -3.42 -1.42
N PHE A 38 -7.60 -3.66 -0.92
CA PHE A 38 -6.86 -4.91 -1.13
C PHE A 38 -6.96 -5.90 0.04
N LYS A 39 -7.66 -5.55 1.13
CA LYS A 39 -7.60 -6.30 2.40
C LYS A 39 -8.02 -7.76 2.28
N ASN A 40 -9.00 -8.05 1.42
CA ASN A 40 -9.60 -9.37 1.28
C ASN A 40 -8.90 -10.23 0.21
N LEU A 41 -7.71 -9.83 -0.25
CA LEU A 41 -6.81 -10.66 -1.04
C LEU A 41 -5.98 -11.54 -0.09
N LEU A 42 -6.64 -12.53 0.52
CA LEU A 42 -6.15 -13.20 1.72
C LEU A 42 -4.82 -13.92 1.54
N ASN A 43 -4.51 -14.38 0.33
CA ASN A 43 -3.27 -15.09 0.00
C ASN A 43 -2.30 -14.25 -0.85
N LEU A 44 -2.51 -12.94 -0.93
CA LEU A 44 -1.61 -12.06 -1.69
C LEU A 44 -0.28 -11.90 -0.97
N GLU A 45 0.80 -12.20 -1.68
CA GLU A 45 2.18 -12.09 -1.23
C GLU A 45 2.89 -10.92 -1.89
N GLU A 46 2.55 -10.57 -3.13
CA GLU A 46 3.19 -9.50 -3.89
C GLU A 46 2.17 -8.50 -4.42
N LEU A 47 2.37 -7.23 -4.10
CA LEU A 47 1.54 -6.13 -4.56
C LEU A 47 2.41 -5.04 -5.19
N ASP A 48 2.21 -4.81 -6.48
CA ASP A 48 2.79 -3.68 -7.19
C ASP A 48 1.75 -2.58 -7.38
N ILE A 49 1.92 -1.46 -6.66
CA ILE A 49 1.11 -0.23 -6.79
C ILE A 49 1.95 0.93 -7.30
N SER A 50 2.96 0.65 -8.12
CA SER A 50 3.80 1.65 -8.76
C SER A 50 3.01 2.57 -9.70
N GLU A 51 3.53 3.77 -9.95
CA GLU A 51 2.94 4.73 -10.91
C GLU A 51 1.44 5.02 -10.67
N ASN A 52 1.01 5.04 -9.41
CA ASN A 52 -0.36 5.36 -9.00
C ASN A 52 -0.55 6.81 -8.53
N SER A 53 0.44 7.67 -8.78
CA SER A 53 0.44 9.09 -8.39
C SER A 53 0.21 9.33 -6.89
N LEU A 54 0.60 8.36 -6.05
CA LEU A 54 0.45 8.45 -4.59
C LEU A 54 1.45 9.44 -3.99
N THR A 55 1.16 10.73 -4.05
CA THR A 55 2.01 11.77 -3.43
C THR A 55 1.96 11.76 -1.90
N TYR A 56 0.92 11.13 -1.34
CA TYR A 56 0.68 10.89 0.07
C TYR A 56 0.02 9.51 0.27
N LEU A 57 0.29 8.87 1.40
CA LEU A 57 -0.35 7.61 1.82
C LEU A 57 -1.07 7.84 3.17
N PRO A 58 -2.41 7.69 3.23
CA PRO A 58 -3.13 7.70 4.50
C PRO A 58 -2.58 6.65 5.46
N SER A 59 -2.45 7.01 6.74
CA SER A 59 -1.82 6.13 7.74
C SER A 59 -2.59 4.84 7.98
N GLU A 60 -3.90 4.89 7.75
CA GLU A 60 -4.89 3.83 7.90
C GLU A 60 -4.87 2.84 6.73
N VAL A 61 -4.19 3.17 5.61
CA VAL A 61 -4.09 2.26 4.47
C VAL A 61 -3.28 1.00 4.82
N PHE A 62 -2.32 1.14 5.73
CA PHE A 62 -1.51 0.03 6.23
C PHE A 62 -2.34 -1.02 7.00
N ASP A 63 -3.42 -0.59 7.69
CA ASP A 63 -4.37 -1.49 8.36
C ASP A 63 -5.32 -2.21 7.37
N GLY A 64 -5.33 -1.74 6.12
CA GLY A 64 -6.11 -2.25 5.00
C GLY A 64 -5.31 -3.06 3.99
N MET A 65 -4.02 -3.29 4.23
CA MET A 65 -3.18 -4.13 3.38
C MET A 65 -3.49 -5.64 3.57
N PRO A 66 -3.18 -6.47 2.55
CA PRO A 66 -3.31 -7.92 2.66
C PRO A 66 -2.50 -8.49 3.83
N PRO A 67 -3.03 -9.47 4.58
CA PRO A 67 -2.38 -9.97 5.81
C PRO A 67 -1.08 -10.76 5.55
N ASN A 68 -0.91 -11.33 4.36
CA ASN A 68 0.22 -12.17 3.99
C ASN A 68 1.20 -11.48 3.03
N LEU A 69 1.14 -10.14 2.93
CA LEU A 69 1.95 -9.36 2.01
C LEU A 69 3.43 -9.39 2.37
N LYS A 70 4.26 -9.92 1.47
CA LYS A 70 5.72 -10.00 1.59
C LYS A 70 6.45 -8.93 0.81
N THR A 71 5.93 -8.57 -0.37
CA THR A 71 6.54 -7.60 -1.27
C THR A 71 5.57 -6.48 -1.59
N LEU A 72 5.96 -5.24 -1.30
CA LEU A 72 5.22 -4.03 -1.66
C LEU A 72 6.09 -3.13 -2.53
N SER A 73 5.64 -2.87 -3.76
CA SER A 73 6.27 -1.90 -4.65
C SER A 73 5.44 -0.62 -4.74
N LEU A 74 6.07 0.51 -4.42
CA LEU A 74 5.53 1.87 -4.47
C LEU A 74 6.35 2.75 -5.43
N VAL A 75 6.99 2.13 -6.42
CA VAL A 75 7.93 2.81 -7.31
C VAL A 75 7.24 3.91 -8.12
N LYS A 76 7.91 5.06 -8.30
CA LYS A 76 7.42 6.19 -9.12
C LYS A 76 6.02 6.72 -8.71
N ASN A 77 5.77 6.89 -7.41
CA ASN A 77 4.50 7.47 -6.91
C ASN A 77 4.58 8.95 -6.54
N GLY A 78 5.79 9.54 -6.48
CA GLY A 78 5.99 10.93 -6.09
C GLY A 78 5.79 11.18 -4.59
N LEU A 79 5.93 10.14 -3.75
CA LEU A 79 5.83 10.26 -2.29
C LEU A 79 6.89 11.24 -1.78
N LYS A 80 6.45 12.27 -1.04
CA LYS A 80 7.34 13.26 -0.41
C LYS A 80 7.68 12.92 1.04
N SER A 81 6.82 12.13 1.67
CA SER A 81 6.99 11.58 3.01
C SER A 81 6.42 10.17 3.06
N PHE A 82 6.84 9.42 4.09
CA PHE A 82 6.37 8.06 4.33
C PHE A 82 6.17 7.86 5.83
N ASN A 83 5.10 7.17 6.22
CA ASN A 83 4.79 6.93 7.63
C ASN A 83 5.48 5.66 8.11
N TRP A 84 6.77 5.75 8.40
CA TRP A 84 7.64 4.62 8.74
C TRP A 84 7.14 3.80 9.94
N GLU A 85 6.51 4.44 10.93
CA GLU A 85 5.96 3.76 12.12
C GLU A 85 4.82 2.80 11.78
N ARG A 86 4.13 2.99 10.64
CA ARG A 86 3.02 2.12 10.21
C ARG A 86 3.49 0.82 9.57
N LEU A 87 4.80 0.67 9.29
CA LEU A 87 5.36 -0.59 8.80
C LEU A 87 5.16 -1.75 9.79
N GLN A 88 5.01 -1.47 11.10
CA GLN A 88 4.71 -2.48 12.11
C GLN A 88 3.42 -3.27 11.84
N HIS A 89 2.50 -2.72 11.04
CA HIS A 89 1.25 -3.38 10.67
C HIS A 89 1.44 -4.40 9.54
N LEU A 90 2.50 -4.26 8.75
CA LEU A 90 2.87 -5.17 7.66
C LEU A 90 3.79 -6.27 8.20
N LYS A 91 3.24 -7.12 9.07
CA LYS A 91 3.99 -8.11 9.88
C LYS A 91 4.78 -9.14 9.09
N THR A 92 4.40 -9.37 7.83
CA THR A 92 4.98 -10.37 6.93
C THR A 92 5.84 -9.74 5.83
N LEU A 93 6.01 -8.41 5.84
CA LEU A 93 6.73 -7.70 4.79
C LEU A 93 8.23 -8.00 4.85
N GLU A 94 8.76 -8.47 3.74
CA GLU A 94 10.17 -8.80 3.54
C GLU A 94 10.84 -7.76 2.62
N THR A 95 10.10 -7.24 1.63
CA THR A 95 10.61 -6.30 0.63
C THR A 95 9.69 -5.09 0.50
N LEU A 96 10.28 -3.89 0.61
CA LEU A 96 9.63 -2.61 0.35
C LEU A 96 10.44 -1.82 -0.67
N ASP A 97 9.86 -1.59 -1.86
CA ASP A 97 10.49 -0.75 -2.88
C ASP A 97 9.84 0.64 -2.94
N LEU A 98 10.61 1.65 -2.55
CA LEU A 98 10.24 3.06 -2.59
C LEU A 98 11.03 3.85 -3.65
N SER A 99 11.68 3.16 -4.59
CA SER A 99 12.53 3.79 -5.60
C SER A 99 11.78 4.81 -6.45
N TYR A 100 12.49 5.83 -6.93
CA TYR A 100 11.93 6.90 -7.77
C TYR A 100 10.76 7.67 -7.12
N ASN A 101 10.78 7.84 -5.80
CA ASN A 101 9.95 8.79 -5.07
C ASN A 101 10.74 10.07 -4.71
N GLU A 102 10.09 11.02 -4.03
CA GLU A 102 10.66 12.32 -3.61
C GLU A 102 10.96 12.36 -2.10
N LEU A 103 11.21 11.20 -1.49
CA LEU A 103 11.49 11.09 -0.06
C LEU A 103 12.81 11.79 0.27
N LYS A 104 12.77 12.71 1.24
CA LYS A 104 13.95 13.48 1.66
C LYS A 104 14.64 12.92 2.90
N THR A 105 13.91 12.14 3.70
CA THR A 105 14.37 11.66 4.99
C THR A 105 13.95 10.21 5.20
N VAL A 106 14.79 9.49 5.94
CA VAL A 106 14.52 8.18 6.51
C VAL A 106 14.69 8.32 8.03
N PRO A 107 13.98 7.54 8.86
CA PRO A 107 14.16 7.62 10.30
C PRO A 107 15.50 7.01 10.69
N ASP A 108 16.10 7.51 11.77
CA ASP A 108 17.37 6.97 12.30
C ASP A 108 17.26 5.50 12.72
N ARG A 109 16.03 5.05 13.03
CA ARG A 109 15.69 3.66 13.34
C ARG A 109 14.36 3.31 12.69
N LEU A 110 14.33 2.24 11.90
CA LEU A 110 13.14 1.89 11.13
C LEU A 110 12.01 1.35 12.01
N TYR A 111 12.31 0.54 13.02
CA TYR A 111 11.51 0.26 14.23
C TYR A 111 12.20 -0.85 15.03
N ASN A 112 11.70 -1.14 16.22
CA ASN A 112 12.21 -2.18 17.11
C ASN A 112 11.69 -3.55 16.62
N CYS A 113 12.49 -4.31 15.87
CA CYS A 113 12.22 -5.73 15.63
C CYS A 113 12.42 -6.46 16.98
N SER A 114 11.35 -6.60 17.76
CA SER A 114 11.28 -7.48 18.94
C SER A 114 10.41 -8.69 18.65
#